data_AF-A0A117LIW5-F1
#
_entry.id   AF-A0A117LIW5-F1
#
_cell.length_a   1.000
_cell.length_b   1.000
_cell.length_c   1.000
_cell.angle_alpha   90.00
_cell.angle_beta   90.00
_cell.angle_gamma   90.00
#
_symmetry.space_group_name_H-M   'P 1'
#
loop_
_entity.id
_entity.type
_entity.pdbx_description
1 polymer ?
#
loop_
_entity_poly.entity_id
_entity_poly.type
_entity_poly.pdbx_seq_one_letter_code
_entity_poly.pdbx_strand_id
1 'polypeptide(L)'
;MNIPNHIALIPDGNRRWAKKRGLPSFMGHKKGAEALEKIIIEVISLNIPYFSFWGSSLDNITKRSKDEVGHLFNIFEEYFNKIADEKKIHESKVRIEIIGKWRDYFPQSTISAMQRAIDNTKDYNNQIITFLMAYNGTDEMIDCFKNINGEVTEQKIKENLWTKNLPLVDFVIRTGCKDDPHNSAGFMMWDTAYSQLYFTNNFFPDFKEKEFKEAIEDYSKRERRKGA
;
A
#
# COMPACT_ATOMS: atom_id res chain seq x y z
N MET A 1 19.31 14.64 4.40
CA MET A 1 18.72 13.35 4.82
C MET A 1 18.49 12.55 3.55
N ASN A 2 18.95 11.31 3.48
CA ASN A 2 18.65 10.44 2.33
C ASN A 2 17.21 9.93 2.48
N ILE A 3 16.31 10.33 1.57
CA ILE A 3 14.89 9.98 1.60
C ILE A 3 14.65 8.96 0.48
N PRO A 4 13.94 7.85 0.73
CA PRO A 4 13.59 6.89 -0.31
C PRO A 4 12.68 7.53 -1.36
N ASN A 5 12.93 7.26 -2.64
CA ASN A 5 12.09 7.75 -3.73
C ASN A 5 10.76 7.00 -3.78
N HIS A 6 10.76 5.69 -3.50
CA HIS A 6 9.55 4.88 -3.41
C HIS A 6 9.53 4.03 -2.14
N ILE A 7 8.49 4.24 -1.32
CA ILE A 7 8.19 3.44 -0.14
C ILE A 7 6.98 2.54 -0.41
N ALA A 8 7.09 1.26 -0.05
CA ALA A 8 5.95 0.36 -0.01
C ALA A 8 5.65 -0.07 1.44
N LEU A 9 4.39 0.04 1.87
CA LEU A 9 3.96 -0.29 3.23
C LEU A 9 2.98 -1.46 3.25
N ILE A 10 3.33 -2.48 4.05
CA ILE A 10 2.51 -3.68 4.32
C ILE A 10 1.90 -3.55 5.73
N PRO A 11 0.60 -3.21 5.85
CA PRO A 11 -0.07 -2.95 7.12
C PRO A 11 -0.57 -4.24 7.78
N ASP A 12 0.27 -4.87 8.58
CA ASP A 12 -0.08 -6.08 9.33
C ASP A 12 -0.25 -5.79 10.84
N GLY A 13 -1.06 -6.61 11.50
CA GLY A 13 -1.33 -6.53 12.93
C GLY A 13 -2.74 -6.05 13.30
N ASN A 14 -3.58 -5.59 12.36
CA ASN A 14 -4.92 -5.05 12.66
C ASN A 14 -5.80 -5.98 13.52
N ARG A 15 -5.96 -7.24 13.09
CA ARG A 15 -6.77 -8.25 13.83
C ARG A 15 -6.14 -8.61 15.17
N ARG A 16 -4.81 -8.73 15.22
CA ARG A 16 -4.05 -9.02 16.46
C ARG A 16 -4.16 -7.88 17.46
N TRP A 17 -4.13 -6.64 16.98
CA TRP A 17 -4.31 -5.42 17.77
C TRP A 17 -5.68 -5.37 18.44
N ALA A 18 -6.74 -5.66 17.69
CA ALA A 18 -8.10 -5.70 18.21
C ALA A 18 -8.27 -6.82 19.25
N LYS A 19 -7.78 -8.04 18.92
CA LYS A 19 -7.84 -9.20 19.83
C LYS A 19 -7.15 -8.91 21.16
N LYS A 20 -5.95 -8.31 21.16
CA LYS A 20 -5.23 -7.94 22.40
C LYS A 20 -6.01 -6.98 23.30
N ARG A 21 -6.99 -6.27 22.76
CA ARG A 21 -7.82 -5.28 23.46
C ARG A 21 -9.26 -5.76 23.70
N GLY A 22 -9.57 -7.02 23.42
CA GLY A 22 -10.94 -7.55 23.55
C GLY A 22 -11.94 -6.92 22.57
N LEU A 23 -11.45 -6.36 21.46
CA LEU A 23 -12.27 -5.67 20.47
C LEU A 23 -12.56 -6.57 19.25
N PRO A 24 -13.69 -6.35 18.55
CA PRO A 24 -13.96 -6.96 17.25
C PRO A 24 -12.89 -6.62 16.21
N SER A 25 -12.63 -7.52 15.26
CA SER A 25 -11.58 -7.35 14.23
C SER A 25 -11.72 -6.07 13.41
N PHE A 26 -12.95 -5.67 13.06
CA PHE A 26 -13.22 -4.46 12.28
C PHE A 26 -12.73 -3.18 12.98
N MET A 27 -12.71 -3.14 14.32
CA MET A 27 -12.20 -1.99 15.07
C MET A 27 -10.69 -1.80 14.87
N GLY A 28 -9.94 -2.91 14.74
CA GLY A 28 -8.53 -2.87 14.40
C GLY A 28 -8.31 -2.34 12.99
N HIS A 29 -9.14 -2.75 12.02
CA HIS A 29 -9.08 -2.22 10.65
C HIS A 29 -9.43 -0.73 10.59
N LYS A 30 -10.46 -0.30 11.31
CA LYS A 30 -10.83 1.12 11.40
C LYS A 30 -9.68 1.95 11.98
N LYS A 31 -9.06 1.49 13.08
CA LYS A 31 -7.90 2.16 13.68
C LYS A 31 -6.66 2.14 12.79
N GLY A 32 -6.49 1.09 11.99
CA GLY A 32 -5.46 1.05 10.94
C GLY A 32 -5.70 2.13 9.88
N ALA A 33 -6.95 2.32 9.43
CA ALA A 33 -7.27 3.36 8.45
C ALA A 33 -7.01 4.78 9.02
N GLU A 34 -7.35 5.05 10.29
CA GLU A 34 -6.99 6.30 10.98
C GLU A 34 -5.45 6.51 11.03
N ALA A 35 -4.69 5.44 11.24
CA ALA A 35 -3.22 5.49 11.22
C ALA A 35 -2.69 5.79 9.81
N LEU A 36 -3.31 5.23 8.77
CA LEU A 36 -2.95 5.49 7.38
C LEU A 36 -3.14 6.96 6.98
N GLU A 37 -4.24 7.59 7.38
CA GLU A 37 -4.46 9.03 7.12
C GLU A 37 -3.27 9.86 7.61
N LYS A 38 -2.82 9.59 8.84
CA LYS A 38 -1.66 10.25 9.45
C LYS A 38 -0.36 10.00 8.66
N ILE A 39 -0.14 8.76 8.21
CA ILE A 39 1.03 8.41 7.39
C ILE A 39 0.99 9.12 6.05
N ILE A 40 -0.17 9.20 5.38
CA ILE A 40 -0.32 9.92 4.11
C ILE A 40 0.05 11.39 4.26
N ILE A 41 -0.44 12.05 5.33
CA ILE A 41 -0.08 13.44 5.62
C ILE A 41 1.43 13.60 5.82
N GLU A 42 2.10 12.62 6.41
CA GLU A 42 3.55 12.64 6.59
C GLU A 42 4.32 12.36 5.28
N VAL A 43 3.88 11.39 4.47
CA VAL A 43 4.40 11.13 3.12
C VAL A 43 4.39 12.40 2.28
N ILE A 44 3.30 13.16 2.34
CA ILE A 44 3.16 14.44 1.64
C ILE A 44 4.12 15.48 2.24
N SER A 45 4.21 15.59 3.56
CA SER A 45 5.11 16.56 4.24
C SER A 45 6.58 16.35 3.89
N LEU A 46 6.99 15.09 3.76
CA LEU A 46 8.38 14.70 3.46
C LEU A 46 8.69 14.73 1.96
N ASN A 47 7.72 15.09 1.11
CA ASN A 47 7.84 15.07 -0.36
C ASN A 47 8.34 13.72 -0.90
N ILE A 48 7.89 12.61 -0.30
CA ILE A 48 8.20 11.26 -0.80
C ILE A 48 7.48 11.06 -2.15
N PRO A 49 8.20 10.90 -3.27
CA PRO A 49 7.57 10.94 -4.60
C PRO A 49 6.57 9.81 -4.84
N TYR A 50 6.86 8.59 -4.38
CA TYR A 50 5.99 7.43 -4.56
C TYR A 50 5.74 6.70 -3.24
N PHE A 51 4.48 6.44 -2.93
CA PHE A 51 4.07 5.65 -1.76
C PHE A 51 3.03 4.60 -2.15
N SER A 52 3.37 3.32 -1.99
CA SER A 52 2.47 2.19 -2.24
C SER A 52 1.98 1.59 -0.93
N PHE A 53 0.67 1.48 -0.75
CA PHE A 53 0.05 0.92 0.45
C PHE A 53 -0.74 -0.34 0.11
N TRP A 54 -0.47 -1.43 0.84
CA TRP A 54 -1.24 -2.66 0.67
C TRP A 54 -2.56 -2.65 1.43
N GLY A 55 -3.60 -2.10 0.80
CA GLY A 55 -4.91 -1.96 1.43
C GLY A 55 -5.67 -3.28 1.60
N SER A 56 -5.61 -4.18 0.61
CA SER A 56 -6.16 -5.54 0.74
C SER A 56 -5.53 -6.53 -0.23
N SER A 57 -5.29 -7.75 0.23
CA SER A 57 -4.98 -8.87 -0.66
C SER A 57 -6.25 -9.49 -1.23
N LEU A 58 -6.16 -10.14 -2.40
CA LEU A 58 -7.29 -10.89 -2.95
C LEU A 58 -7.81 -11.94 -1.95
N ASP A 59 -6.90 -12.63 -1.27
CA ASP A 59 -7.22 -13.60 -0.21
C ASP A 59 -8.00 -12.98 0.97
N ASN A 60 -7.77 -11.71 1.30
CA ASN A 60 -8.56 -11.04 2.33
C ASN A 60 -10.02 -10.92 1.94
N ILE A 61 -10.30 -10.77 0.66
CA ILE A 61 -11.65 -10.57 0.12
C ILE A 61 -12.34 -11.91 -0.12
N THR A 62 -11.61 -12.93 -0.55
CA THR A 62 -12.21 -14.23 -0.94
C THR A 62 -12.23 -15.29 0.16
N LYS A 63 -11.33 -15.24 1.15
CA LYS A 63 -11.18 -16.29 2.18
C LYS A 63 -11.73 -15.91 3.56
N ARG A 64 -12.04 -14.63 3.81
CA ARG A 64 -12.59 -14.18 5.10
C ARG A 64 -14.12 -14.29 5.14
N SER A 65 -14.72 -14.17 6.32
CA SER A 65 -16.19 -14.21 6.46
C SER A 65 -16.84 -13.01 5.76
N LYS A 66 -18.06 -13.20 5.25
CA LYS A 66 -18.83 -12.14 4.58
C LYS A 66 -19.00 -10.90 5.46
N ASP A 67 -19.22 -11.08 6.76
CA ASP A 67 -19.36 -9.97 7.71
C ASP A 67 -18.06 -9.16 7.84
N GLU A 68 -16.91 -9.84 7.96
CA GLU A 68 -15.61 -9.14 8.05
C GLU A 68 -15.30 -8.40 6.74
N VAL A 69 -15.58 -9.01 5.59
CA VAL A 69 -15.40 -8.40 4.27
C VAL A 69 -16.34 -7.20 4.07
N GLY A 70 -17.61 -7.30 4.50
CA GLY A 70 -18.57 -6.19 4.46
C GLY A 70 -18.09 -4.99 5.29
N HIS A 71 -17.54 -5.24 6.48
CA HIS A 71 -16.94 -4.16 7.28
C HIS A 71 -15.72 -3.53 6.60
N LEU A 72 -14.88 -4.31 5.90
CA LEU A 72 -13.76 -3.77 5.13
C LEU A 72 -14.24 -2.85 4.02
N PHE A 73 -15.28 -3.23 3.27
CA PHE A 73 -15.85 -2.38 2.22
C PHE A 73 -16.39 -1.06 2.74
N ASN A 74 -17.09 -1.08 3.89
CA ASN A 74 -17.56 0.16 4.53
C ASN A 74 -16.39 1.07 4.93
N ILE A 75 -15.29 0.50 5.45
CA ILE A 75 -14.08 1.26 5.76
C ILE A 75 -13.45 1.83 4.49
N PHE A 76 -13.31 1.04 3.42
CA PHE A 76 -12.75 1.52 2.17
C PHE A 76 -13.59 2.67 1.59
N GLU A 77 -14.91 2.52 1.55
CA GLU A 77 -15.82 3.57 1.08
C GLU A 77 -15.69 4.86 1.90
N GLU A 78 -15.69 4.76 3.23
CA GLU A 78 -15.51 5.94 4.12
C GLU A 78 -14.18 6.65 3.81
N TYR A 79 -13.07 5.92 3.78
CA TYR A 79 -11.74 6.53 3.69
C TYR A 79 -11.38 6.98 2.29
N PHE A 80 -11.82 6.32 1.22
CA PHE A 80 -11.62 6.84 -0.13
C PHE A 80 -12.43 8.11 -0.39
N ASN A 81 -13.62 8.25 0.21
CA ASN A 81 -14.34 9.52 0.18
C ASN A 81 -13.58 10.63 0.91
N LYS A 82 -13.01 10.35 2.09
CA LYS A 82 -12.15 11.32 2.79
C LYS A 82 -10.92 11.70 1.98
N ILE A 83 -10.22 10.72 1.41
CA ILE A 83 -9.05 10.94 0.53
C ILE A 83 -9.43 11.83 -0.65
N ALA A 84 -10.59 11.62 -1.27
CA ALA A 84 -11.06 12.39 -2.42
C ALA A 84 -11.37 13.86 -2.10
N ASP A 85 -11.50 14.22 -0.83
CA ASP A 85 -11.80 15.57 -0.33
C ASP A 85 -10.67 16.15 0.55
N GLU A 86 -9.58 15.40 0.78
CA GLU A 86 -8.52 15.79 1.69
C GLU A 86 -7.76 16.99 1.13
N LYS A 87 -7.87 18.12 1.85
CA LYS A 87 -7.29 19.40 1.46
C LYS A 87 -5.81 19.27 1.11
N LYS A 88 -5.03 18.54 1.90
CA LYS A 88 -3.59 18.41 1.68
C LYS A 88 -3.26 17.68 0.39
N ILE A 89 -4.05 16.68 -0.02
CA ILE A 89 -3.88 15.97 -1.29
C ILE A 89 -4.04 16.94 -2.47
N HIS A 90 -5.04 17.82 -2.41
CA HIS A 90 -5.30 18.79 -3.48
C HIS A 90 -4.31 19.95 -3.51
N GLU A 91 -3.93 20.49 -2.35
CA GLU A 91 -2.95 21.57 -2.24
C GLU A 91 -1.57 21.12 -2.70
N SER A 92 -1.16 19.90 -2.33
CA SER A 92 0.12 19.32 -2.74
C SER A 92 0.10 18.67 -4.12
N LYS A 93 -1.05 18.63 -4.81
CA LYS A 93 -1.23 17.97 -6.12
C LYS A 93 -0.73 16.51 -6.09
N VAL A 94 -1.29 15.73 -5.17
CA VAL A 94 -0.99 14.31 -4.99
C VAL A 94 -1.96 13.47 -5.80
N ARG A 95 -1.44 12.63 -6.69
CA ARG A 95 -2.23 11.72 -7.51
C ARG A 95 -2.51 10.42 -6.77
N ILE A 96 -3.76 9.98 -6.78
CA ILE A 96 -4.18 8.70 -6.22
C ILE A 96 -4.30 7.68 -7.34
N GLU A 97 -3.62 6.54 -7.16
CA GLU A 97 -3.72 5.38 -8.04
C GLU A 97 -4.20 4.17 -7.26
N ILE A 98 -4.88 3.25 -7.95
CA ILE A 98 -5.37 2.02 -7.35
C ILE A 98 -5.10 0.86 -8.29
N ILE A 99 -4.36 -0.13 -7.80
CA ILE A 99 -3.93 -1.30 -8.57
C ILE A 99 -4.46 -2.58 -7.90
N GLY A 100 -4.89 -3.54 -8.71
CA GLY A 100 -5.41 -4.83 -8.28
C GLY A 100 -6.82 -5.10 -8.80
N LYS A 101 -7.43 -6.20 -8.37
CA LYS A 101 -8.71 -6.71 -8.92
C LYS A 101 -9.95 -6.11 -8.25
N TRP A 102 -9.83 -4.92 -7.66
CA TRP A 102 -10.90 -4.32 -6.85
C TRP A 102 -12.22 -4.14 -7.61
N ARG A 103 -12.19 -3.84 -8.92
CA ARG A 103 -13.40 -3.71 -9.74
C ARG A 103 -14.20 -5.00 -9.87
N ASP A 104 -13.54 -6.15 -9.76
CA ASP A 104 -14.17 -7.46 -9.94
C ASP A 104 -14.85 -7.96 -8.66
N TYR A 105 -14.41 -7.46 -7.49
CA TYR A 105 -14.81 -8.02 -6.19
C TYR A 105 -15.52 -7.04 -5.25
N PHE A 106 -15.42 -5.72 -5.46
CA PHE A 106 -15.92 -4.74 -4.51
C PHE A 106 -17.35 -4.32 -4.86
N PRO A 107 -18.18 -3.94 -3.88
CA PRO A 107 -19.52 -3.42 -4.15
C PRO A 107 -19.45 -2.06 -4.86
N GLN A 108 -20.50 -1.75 -5.62
CA GLN A 108 -20.55 -0.54 -6.45
C GLN A 108 -20.31 0.76 -5.66
N SER A 109 -20.77 0.84 -4.41
CA SER A 109 -20.56 2.02 -3.55
C SER A 109 -19.06 2.26 -3.26
N THR A 110 -18.35 1.21 -2.86
CA THR A 110 -16.89 1.26 -2.65
C THR A 110 -16.14 1.55 -3.95
N ILE A 111 -16.53 0.93 -5.07
CA ILE A 111 -15.95 1.20 -6.39
C ILE A 111 -16.11 2.68 -6.76
N SER A 112 -17.28 3.26 -6.49
CA SER A 112 -17.58 4.66 -6.82
C SER A 112 -16.76 5.63 -5.97
N ALA A 113 -16.59 5.34 -4.67
CA ALA A 113 -15.73 6.15 -3.80
C ALA A 113 -14.26 6.10 -4.24
N MET A 114 -13.76 4.93 -4.61
CA MET A 114 -12.41 4.73 -5.15
C MET A 114 -12.21 5.46 -6.48
N GLN A 115 -13.19 5.35 -7.40
CA GLN A 115 -13.14 6.05 -8.68
C GLN A 115 -13.13 7.57 -8.51
N ARG A 116 -13.92 8.09 -7.56
CA ARG A 116 -13.94 9.52 -7.23
C ARG A 116 -12.57 10.03 -6.80
N ALA A 117 -11.84 9.30 -5.96
CA ALA A 117 -10.48 9.66 -5.55
C ALA A 117 -9.50 9.68 -6.74
N ILE A 118 -9.60 8.71 -7.65
CA ILE A 118 -8.82 8.66 -8.89
C ILE A 118 -9.14 9.88 -9.77
N ASP A 119 -10.41 10.12 -10.05
CA ASP A 119 -10.84 11.16 -11.00
C ASP A 119 -10.52 12.57 -10.50
N ASN A 120 -10.69 12.83 -9.20
CA ASN A 120 -10.39 14.11 -8.58
C ASN A 120 -8.89 14.47 -8.60
N THR A 121 -8.02 13.48 -8.81
CA THR A 121 -6.56 13.64 -8.71
C THR A 121 -5.79 13.21 -9.96
N LYS A 122 -6.48 12.83 -11.04
CA LYS A 122 -5.90 12.25 -12.26
C LYS A 122 -4.85 13.14 -12.95
N ASP A 123 -5.05 14.46 -12.89
CA ASP A 123 -4.20 15.47 -13.53
C ASP A 123 -3.05 15.94 -12.63
N TYR A 124 -2.92 15.36 -11.44
CA TYR A 124 -1.88 15.68 -10.49
C TYR A 124 -0.63 14.80 -10.72
N ASN A 125 0.55 15.29 -10.34
CA ASN A 125 1.81 14.61 -10.63
C ASN A 125 2.97 14.92 -9.66
N ASN A 126 2.75 15.68 -8.58
CA ASN A 126 3.85 16.01 -7.65
C ASN A 126 4.30 14.78 -6.84
N GLN A 127 3.33 13.98 -6.40
CA GLN A 127 3.55 12.72 -5.69
C GLN A 127 2.46 11.73 -6.12
N ILE A 128 2.76 10.43 -6.07
CA ILE A 128 1.81 9.36 -6.40
C ILE A 128 1.63 8.47 -5.18
N ILE A 129 0.38 8.36 -4.72
CA ILE A 129 -0.02 7.42 -3.66
C ILE A 129 -0.84 6.31 -4.31
N THR A 130 -0.31 5.09 -4.24
CA THR A 130 -0.90 3.89 -4.85
C THR A 130 -1.48 2.98 -3.79
N PHE A 131 -2.76 2.63 -3.93
CA PHE A 131 -3.42 1.62 -3.10
C PHE A 131 -3.49 0.29 -3.83
N LEU A 132 -2.93 -0.76 -3.24
CA LEU A 132 -3.02 -2.13 -3.74
C LEU A 132 -4.28 -2.79 -3.14
N MET A 133 -5.32 -2.92 -3.95
CA MET A 133 -6.67 -3.31 -3.53
C MET A 133 -7.14 -4.58 -4.24
N ALA A 134 -7.50 -5.61 -3.47
CA ALA A 134 -7.62 -6.98 -3.96
C ALA A 134 -6.38 -7.40 -4.79
N TYR A 135 -5.19 -7.00 -4.32
CA TYR A 135 -3.93 -7.25 -5.01
C TYR A 135 -3.35 -8.62 -4.65
N ASN A 136 -2.74 -9.26 -5.64
CA ASN A 136 -1.98 -10.49 -5.48
C ASN A 136 -0.83 -10.43 -6.51
N GLY A 137 0.43 -10.43 -6.07
CA GLY A 137 1.54 -10.31 -7.03
C GLY A 137 1.79 -11.58 -7.83
N THR A 138 1.33 -12.75 -7.37
CA THR A 138 1.34 -13.95 -8.23
C THR A 138 0.39 -13.77 -9.41
N ASP A 139 -0.81 -13.23 -9.17
CA ASP A 139 -1.75 -12.91 -10.25
C ASP A 139 -1.17 -11.86 -11.20
N GLU A 140 -0.51 -10.83 -10.67
CA GLU A 140 0.19 -9.83 -11.49
C GLU A 140 1.26 -10.48 -12.38
N MET A 141 2.10 -11.36 -11.83
CA MET A 141 3.12 -12.05 -12.60
C MET A 141 2.50 -12.98 -13.66
N ILE A 142 1.42 -13.70 -13.33
CA ILE A 142 0.70 -14.55 -14.27
C ILE A 142 0.15 -13.72 -15.44
N ASP A 143 -0.50 -12.60 -15.15
CA ASP A 143 -1.08 -11.74 -16.19
C ASP A 143 0.02 -11.03 -17.00
N CYS A 144 1.12 -10.63 -16.37
CA CYS A 144 2.31 -10.14 -17.04
C CYS A 144 2.84 -11.15 -18.06
N PHE A 145 3.06 -12.40 -17.67
CA PHE A 145 3.60 -13.43 -18.57
C PHE A 145 2.64 -13.82 -19.70
N LYS A 146 1.32 -13.76 -19.48
CA LYS A 146 0.34 -13.97 -20.55
C LYS A 146 0.37 -12.87 -21.61
N ASN A 147 0.75 -11.65 -21.23
CA ASN A 147 0.75 -10.49 -22.13
C ASN A 147 2.07 -10.30 -22.87
N ILE A 148 3.17 -10.92 -22.42
CA ILE A 148 4.46 -10.87 -23.09
C ILE A 148 4.45 -11.73 -24.34
N ASN A 149 4.77 -11.12 -25.48
CA ASN A 149 4.98 -11.80 -26.75
C ASN A 149 6.47 -11.83 -27.14
N GLY A 150 6.91 -12.96 -27.69
CA GLY A 150 8.29 -13.17 -28.14
C GLY A 150 9.28 -13.39 -26.99
N GLU A 151 10.53 -12.96 -27.18
CA GLU A 151 11.59 -13.10 -26.17
C GLU A 151 11.27 -12.33 -24.89
N VAL A 152 11.50 -12.95 -23.74
CA VAL A 152 11.27 -12.37 -22.41
C VAL A 152 12.51 -11.60 -21.98
N THR A 153 12.34 -10.31 -21.66
CA THR A 153 13.40 -9.43 -21.14
C THR A 153 12.93 -8.71 -19.89
N GLU A 154 13.85 -8.21 -19.06
CA GLU A 154 13.52 -7.42 -17.86
C GLU A 154 12.63 -6.22 -18.18
N GLN A 155 12.93 -5.52 -19.28
CA GLN A 155 12.13 -4.39 -19.77
C GLN A 155 10.71 -4.82 -20.10
N LYS A 156 10.54 -5.91 -20.86
CA LYS A 156 9.21 -6.42 -21.22
C LYS A 156 8.43 -6.88 -20.00
N ILE A 157 9.09 -7.47 -19.01
CA ILE A 157 8.44 -7.79 -17.73
C ILE A 157 7.91 -6.52 -17.10
N LYS A 158 8.77 -5.50 -16.86
CA LYS A 158 8.34 -4.24 -16.24
C LYS A 158 7.19 -3.56 -16.99
N GLU A 159 7.22 -3.54 -18.33
CA GLU A 159 6.17 -2.94 -19.16
C GLU A 159 4.81 -3.67 -19.10
N ASN A 160 4.80 -4.94 -18.70
CA ASN A 160 3.60 -5.77 -18.62
C ASN A 160 3.07 -6.00 -17.20
N LEU A 161 3.75 -5.50 -16.16
CA LEU A 161 3.24 -5.48 -14.79
C LEU A 161 2.04 -4.52 -14.65
N TRP A 162 1.18 -4.77 -13.66
CA TRP A 162 0.15 -3.80 -13.29
C TRP A 162 0.79 -2.52 -12.73
N THR A 163 1.93 -2.65 -12.06
CA THR A 163 2.75 -1.56 -11.50
C THR A 163 3.73 -0.91 -12.50
N LYS A 164 3.58 -1.12 -13.81
CA LYS A 164 4.53 -0.65 -14.85
C LYS A 164 4.91 0.83 -14.77
N ASN A 165 4.00 1.69 -14.31
CA ASN A 165 4.22 3.14 -14.19
C ASN A 165 4.91 3.57 -12.89
N LEU A 166 5.10 2.65 -11.93
CA LEU A 166 5.78 2.94 -10.67
C LEU A 166 7.28 2.65 -10.82
N PRO A 167 8.17 3.44 -10.18
CA PRO A 167 9.57 3.07 -10.07
C PRO A 167 9.74 1.86 -9.15
N LEU A 168 10.93 1.27 -9.16
CA LEU A 168 11.31 0.25 -8.17
C LEU A 168 11.18 0.80 -6.75
N VAL A 169 10.87 -0.08 -5.81
CA VAL A 169 10.71 0.26 -4.40
C VAL A 169 12.09 0.35 -3.75
N ASP A 170 12.40 1.48 -3.12
CA ASP A 170 13.64 1.64 -2.36
C ASP A 170 13.52 1.05 -0.96
N PHE A 171 12.33 1.17 -0.36
CA PHE A 171 12.11 0.87 1.04
C PHE A 171 10.77 0.18 1.28
N VAL A 172 10.81 -1.04 1.82
CA VAL A 172 9.62 -1.78 2.24
C VAL A 172 9.49 -1.70 3.76
N ILE A 173 8.36 -1.18 4.23
CA ILE A 173 8.00 -1.14 5.64
C ILE A 173 6.92 -2.19 5.89
N ARG A 174 7.14 -3.08 6.86
CA ARG A 174 6.10 -4.02 7.31
C ARG A 174 5.93 -3.99 8.82
N THR A 175 4.68 -3.84 9.25
CA THR A 175 4.29 -3.78 10.66
C THR A 175 3.91 -5.16 11.22
N GLY A 176 3.91 -5.32 12.54
CA GLY A 176 3.45 -6.54 13.22
C GLY A 176 4.32 -7.78 13.01
N CYS A 177 5.59 -7.63 12.70
CA CYS A 177 6.54 -8.70 12.34
C CYS A 177 7.38 -9.21 13.51
N LYS A 178 6.76 -9.47 14.67
CA LYS A 178 7.51 -9.85 15.88
C LYS A 178 8.39 -11.10 15.70
N ASP A 179 7.81 -12.19 15.20
CA ASP A 179 8.45 -13.51 15.15
C ASP A 179 8.41 -14.11 13.73
N ASP A 180 8.10 -13.29 12.71
CA ASP A 180 7.92 -13.72 11.32
C ASP A 180 8.19 -12.55 10.33
N PRO A 181 9.45 -12.15 10.13
CA PRO A 181 9.81 -11.13 9.15
C PRO A 181 9.83 -11.73 7.74
N HIS A 182 8.88 -11.33 6.89
CA HIS A 182 8.83 -11.72 5.48
C HIS A 182 8.14 -10.63 4.65
N ASN A 183 8.20 -10.67 3.32
CA ASN A 183 7.53 -9.68 2.45
C ASN A 183 6.07 -10.06 2.10
N SER A 184 5.43 -10.94 2.87
CA SER A 184 4.18 -11.62 2.49
C SER A 184 4.29 -12.34 1.14
N ALA A 185 3.44 -13.35 0.92
CA ALA A 185 3.53 -14.12 -0.31
C ALA A 185 3.14 -13.25 -1.52
N GLY A 186 4.15 -12.85 -2.31
CA GLY A 186 3.95 -12.16 -3.58
C GLY A 186 3.59 -10.69 -3.48
N PHE A 187 4.12 -9.94 -2.52
CA PHE A 187 3.98 -8.49 -2.53
C PHE A 187 4.95 -7.84 -3.53
N MET A 188 4.44 -7.16 -4.56
CA MET A 188 5.22 -6.34 -5.52
C MET A 188 6.55 -7.03 -5.92
N MET A 189 6.48 -8.30 -6.36
CA MET A 189 7.64 -9.19 -6.42
C MET A 189 8.80 -8.60 -7.24
N TRP A 190 8.46 -8.00 -8.39
CA TRP A 190 9.45 -7.38 -9.26
C TRP A 190 9.97 -6.06 -8.68
N ASP A 191 9.07 -5.20 -8.22
CA ASP A 191 9.44 -3.85 -7.79
C ASP A 191 10.23 -3.84 -6.48
N THR A 192 10.12 -4.89 -5.66
CA THR A 192 10.78 -4.98 -4.35
C THR A 192 12.11 -5.74 -4.37
N ALA A 193 12.57 -6.20 -5.53
CA ALA A 193 13.74 -7.06 -5.69
C ALA A 193 15.02 -6.51 -5.02
N TYR A 194 15.18 -5.20 -4.98
CA TYR A 194 16.36 -4.51 -4.44
C TYR A 194 16.02 -3.58 -3.27
N SER A 195 14.84 -3.73 -2.67
CA SER A 195 14.40 -2.85 -1.60
C SER A 195 15.15 -3.13 -0.30
N GLN A 196 15.44 -2.06 0.43
CA GLN A 196 15.78 -2.19 1.84
C GLN A 196 14.53 -2.51 2.65
N LEU A 197 14.64 -3.41 3.63
CA LEU A 197 13.51 -3.87 4.42
C LEU A 197 13.54 -3.29 5.83
N TYR A 198 12.38 -2.87 6.33
CA TYR A 198 12.16 -2.44 7.70
C TYR A 198 10.97 -3.19 8.30
N PHE A 199 11.27 -4.01 9.30
CA PHE A 199 10.28 -4.79 10.03
C PHE A 199 10.13 -4.21 11.44
N THR A 200 8.89 -3.93 11.84
CA THR A 200 8.59 -3.46 13.19
C THR A 200 7.59 -4.37 13.91
N ASN A 201 7.75 -4.44 15.23
CA ASN A 201 6.88 -5.17 16.13
C ASN A 201 5.55 -4.44 16.37
N ASN A 202 5.51 -3.13 16.10
CA ASN A 202 4.30 -2.33 16.25
C ASN A 202 3.22 -2.85 15.31
N PHE A 203 2.00 -3.06 15.80
CA PHE A 203 0.87 -3.35 14.94
C PHE A 203 0.47 -2.10 14.18
N PHE A 204 -0.04 -2.26 12.96
CA PHE A 204 -0.38 -1.13 12.09
C PHE A 204 -1.23 -0.03 12.75
N PRO A 205 -2.26 -0.32 13.59
CA PRO A 205 -3.04 0.75 14.24
C PRO A 205 -2.24 1.62 15.22
N ASP A 206 -1.10 1.13 15.70
CA ASP A 206 -0.17 1.84 16.58
C ASP A 206 1.02 2.44 15.81
N PHE A 207 1.15 2.20 14.49
CA PHE A 207 2.22 2.75 13.64
C PHE A 207 1.76 4.06 13.00
N LYS A 208 2.19 5.20 13.53
CA LYS A 208 1.68 6.54 13.15
C LYS A 208 2.83 7.45 12.71
N GLU A 209 2.66 8.77 12.83
CA GLU A 209 3.63 9.75 12.33
C GLU A 209 5.03 9.55 12.91
N LYS A 210 5.12 9.24 14.21
CA LYS A 210 6.38 9.06 14.92
C LYS A 210 7.12 7.83 14.43
N GLU A 211 6.44 6.68 14.39
CA GLU A 211 7.04 5.41 13.98
C GLU A 211 7.42 5.42 12.49
N PHE A 212 6.63 6.11 11.66
CA PHE A 212 6.97 6.32 10.26
C PHE A 212 8.26 7.15 10.12
N LYS A 213 8.40 8.27 10.85
CA LYS A 213 9.64 9.06 10.87
C LYS A 213 10.84 8.25 11.34
N GLU A 214 10.68 7.45 12.39
CA GLU A 214 11.73 6.55 12.88
C GLU A 214 12.18 5.56 11.77
N ALA A 215 11.24 5.03 10.98
CA ALA A 215 11.57 4.18 9.84
C ALA A 215 12.32 4.94 8.72
N ILE A 216 11.94 6.19 8.42
CA ILE A 216 12.66 7.03 7.44
C ILE A 216 14.07 7.38 7.92
N GLU A 217 14.20 7.71 9.21
CA GLU A 217 15.51 8.00 9.80
C GLU A 217 16.42 6.77 9.75
N ASP A 218 15.88 5.58 10.02
CA ASP A 218 16.60 4.32 9.89
C ASP A 218 17.08 4.11 8.45
N TYR A 219 16.21 4.26 7.44
CA TYR A 219 16.61 4.23 6.03
C TYR A 219 17.73 5.24 5.72
N SER A 220 17.61 6.46 6.23
CA SER A 220 18.55 7.54 5.94
C SER A 220 19.97 7.30 6.48
N LYS A 221 20.11 6.44 7.50
CA LYS A 221 21.39 6.06 8.14
C LYS A 221 22.03 4.84 7.49
N ARG A 222 21.32 4.11 6.63
CA ARG A 222 21.83 2.89 5.98
C ARG A 222 22.74 3.26 4.81
N GLU A 223 23.91 2.62 4.75
CA GLU A 223 24.78 2.72 3.58
C GLU A 223 24.21 1.89 2.42
N ARG A 224 24.04 2.52 1.25
CA ARG A 224 23.68 1.80 0.02
C ARG A 224 24.90 1.06 -0.50
N ARG A 225 24.94 -0.26 -0.34
CA ARG A 225 26.00 -1.09 -0.92
C ARG A 225 25.86 -1.08 -2.45
N LYS A 226 26.89 -0.63 -3.17
CA LYS A 226 26.92 -0.68 -4.64
C LYS A 226 26.86 -2.16 -5.08
N GLY A 227 25.82 -2.54 -5.81
CA GLY A 227 25.62 -3.91 -6.31
C GLY A 227 24.64 -4.77 -5.50
N ALA A 228 23.99 -4.19 -4.49
CA ALA A 228 22.75 -4.72 -3.92
C ALA A 228 21.54 -4.13 -4.65
#